data_AF-A0A918D060-F1
#
_entry.id   AF-A0A918D060-F1
#
_cell.length_a   1.000
_cell.length_b   1.000
_cell.length_c   1.000
_cell.angle_alpha   90.00
_cell.angle_beta   90.00
_cell.angle_gamma   90.00
#
_symmetry.space_group_name_H-M   'P 1'
#
loop_
_entity.id
_entity.type
_entity.pdbx_description
1 polymer ?
#
loop_
_entity_poly.entity_id
_entity_poly.type
_entity_poly.pdbx_seq_one_letter_code
_entity_poly.pdbx_strand_id
1 'polypeptide(L)'
;MNAKKMANYTNKVKAQELWKTLYLCAKESKTRRFHALYDKIYRPDILWEAWQRMKRKRGSGGVDSQTLEDIEAYGEKFRMAVN
;
A
#
# COMPACT_ATOMS: atom_id res chain seq x y z
N MET A 1 -13.30 15.54 14.55
CA MET A 1 -12.34 14.56 13.96
C MET A 1 -11.32 15.31 13.12
N ASN A 2 -10.03 14.95 13.16
CA ASN A 2 -8.97 15.61 12.39
C ASN A 2 -9.01 15.18 10.91
N ALA A 3 -8.78 16.12 9.97
CA ALA A 3 -8.78 15.89 8.52
C ALA A 3 -7.84 14.74 8.07
N LYS A 4 -6.66 14.61 8.67
CA LYS A 4 -5.73 13.49 8.40
C LYS A 4 -6.34 12.13 8.76
N LYS A 5 -7.10 12.08 9.86
CA LYS A 5 -7.79 10.86 10.32
C LYS A 5 -8.92 10.46 9.38
N MET A 6 -9.66 11.43 8.85
CA MET A 6 -10.71 11.21 7.84
C MET A 6 -10.12 10.67 6.53
N ALA A 7 -9.03 11.29 6.03
CA ALA A 7 -8.38 10.85 4.80
C ALA A 7 -7.87 9.39 4.88
N ASN A 8 -7.22 9.04 5.99
CA ASN A 8 -6.76 7.66 6.22
C ASN A 8 -7.93 6.67 6.34
N TYR A 9 -9.06 7.07 6.96
CA TYR A 9 -10.25 6.23 6.99
C TYR A 9 -10.78 5.95 5.57
N THR A 10 -10.88 6.98 4.75
CA THR A 10 -11.32 6.86 3.35
C THR A 10 -10.40 5.96 2.53
N ASN A 11 -9.08 6.11 2.68
CA ASN A 11 -8.13 5.25 1.96
C ASN A 11 -8.20 3.80 2.44
N LYS A 12 -8.40 3.57 3.75
CA LYS A 12 -8.60 2.22 4.31
C LYS A 12 -9.82 1.52 3.68
N VAL A 13 -10.94 2.24 3.53
CA VAL A 13 -12.16 1.71 2.92
C VAL A 13 -11.92 1.34 1.46
N LYS A 14 -11.33 2.26 0.67
CA LYS A 14 -10.98 2.01 -0.75
C LYS A 14 -10.05 0.80 -0.92
N ALA A 15 -9.06 0.65 -0.05
CA ALA A 15 -8.15 -0.49 -0.07
C ALA A 15 -8.87 -1.82 0.25
N GLN A 16 -9.84 -1.81 1.16
CA GLN A 16 -10.65 -2.99 1.48
C GLN A 16 -11.60 -3.37 0.34
N GLU A 17 -12.22 -2.40 -0.33
CA GLU A 17 -13.09 -2.62 -1.49
C GLU A 17 -12.32 -3.21 -2.67
N LEU A 18 -11.14 -2.65 -2.96
CA LEU A 18 -10.23 -3.19 -3.97
C LEU A 18 -9.86 -4.64 -3.64
N TRP A 19 -9.42 -4.91 -2.41
CA TRP A 19 -9.03 -6.26 -1.99
C TRP A 19 -10.18 -7.28 -2.13
N LYS A 20 -11.40 -6.95 -1.69
CA LYS A 20 -12.57 -7.83 -1.80
C LYS A 20 -12.90 -8.14 -3.26
N THR A 21 -12.91 -7.12 -4.11
CA THR A 21 -13.21 -7.28 -5.54
C THR A 21 -12.20 -8.20 -6.21
N LEU A 22 -10.91 -7.97 -5.95
CA LEU A 22 -9.83 -8.80 -6.50
C LEU A 22 -9.91 -10.25 -6.03
N TYR A 23 -10.19 -10.46 -4.75
CA TYR A 23 -10.37 -11.79 -4.18
C TYR A 23 -11.52 -12.55 -4.85
N LEU A 24 -12.69 -11.91 -5.02
CA LEU A 24 -13.83 -12.54 -5.68
C LEU A 24 -13.53 -12.88 -7.15
N CYS A 25 -12.94 -11.95 -7.90
CA CYS A 25 -12.53 -12.20 -9.28
C CYS A 25 -11.54 -13.37 -9.41
N ALA A 26 -10.60 -13.50 -8.47
CA ALA A 26 -9.63 -14.59 -8.45
C ALA A 26 -10.27 -15.95 -8.11
N LYS A 27 -11.27 -15.93 -7.22
CA LYS A 27 -12.04 -17.14 -6.86
C LYS A 27 -12.90 -17.63 -8.01
N GLU A 28 -13.50 -16.72 -8.75
CA GLU A 28 -14.36 -17.02 -9.90
C GLU A 28 -13.58 -17.54 -11.10
N SER A 29 -12.38 -16.99 -11.38
CA SER A 29 -11.57 -17.40 -12.53
C SER A 29 -10.10 -17.59 -12.16
N LYS A 30 -9.70 -18.87 -12.02
CA LYS A 30 -8.32 -19.27 -11.69
C LYS A 30 -7.31 -18.96 -12.80
N THR A 31 -7.77 -18.76 -14.04
CA THR A 31 -6.92 -18.48 -15.21
C THR A 31 -6.81 -16.99 -15.52
N ARG A 32 -7.56 -16.13 -14.81
CA ARG A 32 -7.55 -14.69 -15.02
C ARG A 32 -6.21 -14.11 -14.58
N ARG A 33 -5.44 -13.58 -15.54
CA ARG A 33 -4.19 -12.90 -15.24
C ARG A 33 -4.46 -11.43 -14.94
N PHE A 34 -4.05 -11.01 -13.75
CA PHE A 34 -4.23 -9.66 -13.23
C PHE A 34 -3.15 -8.69 -13.74
N HIS A 35 -2.90 -8.65 -15.04
CA HIS A 35 -1.87 -7.74 -15.59
C HIS A 35 -2.25 -6.26 -15.40
N ALA A 36 -3.55 -5.95 -15.44
CA ALA A 36 -4.13 -4.65 -15.10
C ALA A 36 -4.40 -4.48 -13.58
N LEU A 37 -3.61 -5.12 -12.71
CA LEU A 37 -3.61 -4.80 -11.27
C LEU A 37 -2.46 -3.92 -10.85
N TYR A 38 -1.37 -3.91 -11.61
CA TYR A 38 -0.19 -3.14 -11.23
C TYR A 38 -0.56 -1.65 -11.08
N ASP A 39 -1.25 -1.08 -12.06
CA ASP A 39 -1.83 0.27 -11.98
C ASP A 39 -2.71 0.49 -10.74
N LYS A 40 -3.52 -0.50 -10.35
CA LYS A 40 -4.45 -0.41 -9.22
C LYS A 40 -3.75 -0.52 -7.86
N ILE A 41 -2.66 -1.28 -7.77
CA ILE A 41 -1.87 -1.47 -6.55
C ILE A 41 -0.93 -0.27 -6.32
N TYR A 42 -0.35 0.27 -7.40
CA TYR A 42 0.56 1.44 -7.34
C TYR A 42 -0.17 2.77 -7.12
N ARG A 43 -1.48 2.75 -6.90
CA ARG A 43 -2.22 3.98 -6.58
C ARG A 43 -1.70 4.62 -5.29
N PRO A 44 -1.48 5.95 -5.27
CA PRO A 44 -0.93 6.63 -4.09
C PRO A 44 -1.75 6.42 -2.80
N ASP A 45 -3.07 6.33 -2.89
CA ASP A 45 -3.96 6.10 -1.73
C ASP A 45 -3.79 4.69 -1.13
N ILE A 46 -3.55 3.69 -1.98
CA ILE A 46 -3.30 2.31 -1.57
C ILE A 46 -1.90 2.16 -0.96
N LEU A 47 -0.88 2.71 -1.61
CA LEU A 47 0.50 2.70 -1.11
C LEU A 47 0.61 3.43 0.23
N TRP A 48 -0.08 4.56 0.39
CA TRP A 48 -0.11 5.30 1.65
C TRP A 48 -0.72 4.48 2.79
N GLU A 49 -1.83 3.77 2.56
CA GLU A 49 -2.41 2.90 3.59
C GLU A 49 -1.52 1.71 3.93
N ALA A 50 -0.84 1.14 2.94
CA ALA A 50 0.14 0.08 3.18
C ALA A 50 1.27 0.58 4.08
N TRP A 51 1.81 1.76 3.79
CA TRP A 51 2.82 2.43 4.62
C TRP A 51 2.34 2.68 6.05
N GLN A 52 1.15 3.27 6.23
CA GLN A 52 0.59 3.53 7.56
C GLN A 52 0.30 2.25 8.36
N ARG A 53 -0.10 1.16 7.71
CA ARG A 53 -0.25 -0.16 8.34
C ARG A 53 1.11 -0.72 8.78
N MET A 54 2.13 -0.57 7.95
CA MET A 54 3.49 -1.01 8.25
C MET A 54 4.07 -0.26 9.45
N LYS A 55 4.01 1.08 9.47
CA LYS A 55 4.50 1.89 10.60
C LYS A 55 3.83 1.53 11.92
N ARG A 56 2.51 1.26 11.92
CA ARG A 56 1.78 0.84 13.14
C ARG A 56 2.26 -0.48 13.72
N LYS A 57 2.80 -1.38 12.89
CA LYS A 57 3.32 -2.68 13.32
C LYS A 57 4.78 -2.63 13.79
N ARG A 58 5.38 -1.42 13.90
CA ARG A 58 6.76 -1.20 14.37
C ARG A 58 7.83 -2.01 13.62
N GLY A 59 7.60 -2.28 12.34
CA GLY A 59 8.60 -2.89 11.46
C GLY A 59 9.04 -4.28 11.92
N SER A 60 8.22 -5.31 11.69
CA SER A 60 8.81 -6.65 11.55
C SER A 60 9.55 -6.65 10.21
N GLY A 61 10.89 -6.64 10.24
CA GLY A 61 11.73 -6.74 9.06
C GLY A 61 11.22 -7.87 8.18
N GLY A 62 10.95 -7.56 6.91
CA GLY A 62 10.45 -8.54 5.96
C GLY A 62 11.49 -9.64 5.72
N VAL A 63 11.13 -10.60 4.86
CA VAL A 63 12.09 -11.61 4.36
C VAL A 63 13.31 -10.95 3.69
N ASP A 64 13.16 -9.71 3.23
CA ASP A 64 14.19 -8.86 2.64
C ASP A 64 15.13 -8.19 3.65
N SER A 65 14.94 -8.38 4.96
CA SER A 65 15.71 -7.74 6.03
C SER A 65 15.72 -6.20 5.98
N GLN A 66 14.81 -5.57 5.21
CA GLN A 66 14.72 -4.12 5.16
C GLN A 66 14.02 -3.60 6.42
N THR A 67 14.66 -2.63 7.07
CA THR A 67 14.09 -1.96 8.24
C THR A 67 13.21 -0.78 7.82
N LEU A 68 12.40 -0.28 8.75
CA LEU A 68 11.60 0.93 8.52
C LEU A 68 12.52 2.11 8.19
N GLU A 69 13.65 2.18 8.88
CA GLU A 69 14.70 3.18 8.76
C GLU A 69 15.36 3.14 7.37
N ASP A 70 15.63 1.94 6.84
CA ASP A 70 16.17 1.78 5.49
C ASP A 70 15.21 2.33 4.43
N ILE A 71 13.91 2.07 4.59
CA ILE A 71 12.87 2.54 3.66
C ILE A 71 12.69 4.06 3.77
N GLU A 72 12.72 4.63 4.98
CA GLU A 72 12.66 6.08 5.16
C GLU A 72 13.88 6.77 4.53
N ALA A 73 15.09 6.25 4.76
CA ALA A 73 16.32 6.78 4.16
C ALA A 73 16.31 6.68 2.61
N TYR A 74 15.84 5.55 2.07
CA TYR A 74 15.67 5.37 0.63
C TYR A 74 14.63 6.33 0.05
N GLY A 75 13.48 6.48 0.71
CA GLY A 75 12.41 7.38 0.29
C GLY A 75 12.80 8.86 0.33
N GLU A 76 13.58 9.28 1.34
CA GLU A 76 14.10 10.65 1.40
C GLU A 76 15.12 10.93 0.30
N LYS A 77 16.03 9.97 0.00
CA LYS A 77 16.93 10.07 -1.16
C LYS A 77 16.15 10.23 -2.47
N PHE A 78 15.08 9.46 -2.66
CA PHE A 78 14.24 9.59 -3.86
C PHE A 78 13.54 10.96 -3.91
N ARG A 79 13.06 11.49 -2.78
CA ARG A 79 12.42 12.82 -2.71
C ARG A 79 13.39 13.96 -2.99
N MET A 80 14.66 13.83 -2.60
CA MET A 80 15.70 14.82 -2.88
C MET A 80 16.23 14.77 -4.32
N ALA A 81 16.12 13.63 -5.01
CA ALA A 81 16.56 13.46 -6.39
C ALA A 81 15.56 13.95 -7.46
N VAL A 82 14.33 14.30 -7.04
CA VAL A 82 13.23 14.77 -7.92
C VAL A 82 13.03 16.30 -7.80
N ASN A 83 13.88 17.00 -7.05
CA ASN A 83 13.91 18.47 -6.94
C ASN A 83 15.11 19.06 -7.69
#